data_AF-A0A0F9G478-F1
#
_entry.id   AF-A0A0F9G478-F1
#
_cell.length_a   1.000
_cell.length_b   1.000
_cell.length_c   1.000
_cell.angle_alpha   90.00
_cell.angle_beta   90.00
_cell.angle_gamma   90.00
#
_symmetry.space_group_name_H-M   'P 1'
#
loop_
_entity.id
_entity.type
_entity.pdbx_description
1 polymer ?
#
loop_
_entity_poly.entity_id
_entity_poly.type
_entity_poly.pdbx_seq_one_letter_code
_entity_poly.pdbx_strand_id
1 'polypeptide(L)' 'YKELIAHLKGEYKLEEAVELIKRNTRRFAKRQYTWFRQEEGLKWVDVTGSGTAEEAYEKVRKVLRDAGVL' A
#
# COMPACT_ATOMS: atom_id res chain seq x y z
N TYR A 1 5.39 10.57 -9.94
CA TYR A 1 5.53 11.98 -10.34
C TYR A 1 6.03 12.16 -11.76
N LYS A 2 6.78 11.20 -12.33
CA LYS A 2 7.20 11.25 -13.75
C LYS A 2 6.05 11.51 -14.73
N GLU A 3 4.86 11.00 -14.45
CA GLU A 3 3.67 11.15 -15.29
C GLU A 3 3.14 12.60 -15.29
N LEU A 4 3.16 13.28 -14.15
CA LEU A 4 2.81 14.70 -14.06
C LEU A 4 3.87 15.58 -14.73
N ILE A 5 5.15 15.23 -14.58
CA ILE A 5 6.24 15.95 -15.25
C ILE A 5 6.09 15.85 -16.78
N ALA A 6 5.74 14.67 -17.31
CA ALA A 6 5.45 14.49 -18.73
C ALA A 6 4.25 15.34 -19.21
N HIS A 7 3.19 15.44 -18.40
CA HIS A 7 2.09 16.37 -18.69
C HIS A 7 2.55 17.84 -18.73
N LEU A 8 3.36 18.29 -17.75
CA LEU A 8 3.89 19.65 -17.72
C LEU A 8 4.82 19.97 -18.90
N LYS A 9 5.42 18.95 -19.52
CA LYS A 9 6.20 19.06 -20.76
C LYS A 9 5.35 19.01 -22.04
N GLY A 10 4.04 18.82 -21.92
CA GLY A 10 3.12 18.68 -23.04
C GLY A 10 3.13 17.30 -23.72
N GLU A 11 3.75 16.29 -23.11
CA GLU A 11 3.84 14.93 -23.67
C GLU A 11 2.53 14.15 -23.53
N TYR A 12 1.71 14.48 -22.52
CA TYR A 12 0.40 13.87 -22.26
C TYR A 12 -0.63 14.91 -21.83
N LYS A 13 -1.92 14.58 -22.01
CA LYS A 13 -3.00 15.31 -21.35
C LYS A 13 -3.02 15.01 -19.85
N LEU A 14 -3.62 15.91 -19.06
CA LEU A 14 -3.68 15.74 -17.61
C LEU A 14 -4.44 14.47 -17.23
N GLU A 15 -5.53 14.18 -17.93
CA GLU A 15 -6.37 13.00 -17.70
C GLU A 15 -5.57 11.71 -17.93
N GLU A 16 -4.75 11.67 -18.98
CA GLU A 16 -3.88 10.53 -19.28
C GLU A 16 -2.83 10.34 -18.18
N ALA A 17 -2.19 11.43 -17.73
CA ALA A 17 -1.23 11.38 -16.64
C ALA A 17 -1.87 10.86 -15.33
N VAL A 18 -3.10 11.30 -15.01
CA VAL A 18 -3.86 10.83 -13.84
C VAL A 18 -4.16 9.34 -13.94
N GLU A 19 -4.62 8.85 -15.10
CA GLU A 19 -4.90 7.43 -15.30
C GLU A 19 -3.62 6.57 -15.24
N LEU A 20 -2.52 7.07 -15.79
CA LEU A 20 -1.21 6.42 -15.68
C LEU A 20 -0.76 6.30 -14.22
N ILE A 21 -0.93 7.36 -13.41
CA ILE A 21 -0.60 7.34 -11.99
C ILE A 21 -1.43 6.30 -11.26
N LYS A 22 -2.76 6.34 -11.39
CA LYS A 22 -3.66 5.37 -10.74
C LYS A 22 -3.27 3.93 -11.10
N ARG A 23 -3.02 3.67 -12.39
CA ARG A 23 -2.59 2.34 -12.87
C ARG A 23 -1.25 1.92 -12.28
N ASN A 24 -0.26 2.81 -12.27
CA ASN A 24 1.09 2.51 -11.80
C ASN A 24 1.11 2.30 -10.27
N THR A 25 0.32 3.06 -9.51
CA THR A 25 0.13 2.87 -8.07
C THR A 25 -0.50 1.49 -7.77
N ARG A 26 -1.56 1.10 -8.48
CA ARG A 26 -2.15 -0.25 -8.33
C ARG A 26 -1.14 -1.36 -8.65
N ARG A 27 -0.37 -1.21 -9.74
CA ARG A 27 0.67 -2.18 -10.11
C ARG A 27 1.78 -2.26 -9.06
N PHE A 28 2.16 -1.12 -8.48
CA PHE A 28 3.16 -1.07 -7.41
C PHE A 28 2.65 -1.76 -6.15
N ALA A 29 1.44 -1.45 -5.69
CA ALA A 29 0.81 -2.13 -4.55
C ALA A 29 0.72 -3.65 -4.77
N LYS A 30 0.33 -4.09 -5.98
CA LYS A 30 0.32 -5.53 -6.33
C LYS A 30 1.71 -6.16 -6.25
N ARG A 31 2.76 -5.47 -6.71
CA ARG A 31 4.14 -5.97 -6.59
C ARG A 31 4.58 -6.08 -5.14
N GLN A 32 4.31 -5.06 -4.32
CA GLN A 32 4.59 -5.09 -2.89
C GLN A 32 3.88 -6.28 -2.23
N TYR A 33 2.58 -6.44 -2.49
CA TYR A 33 1.81 -7.57 -1.98
C TYR A 33 2.39 -8.92 -2.40
N THR A 34 2.77 -9.06 -3.68
CA THR A 34 3.37 -10.30 -4.20
C THR A 34 4.71 -10.59 -3.51
N TRP A 35 5.54 -9.57 -3.32
CA TRP A 35 6.84 -9.70 -2.66
C TRP A 35 6.67 -10.12 -1.19
N PHE A 36 5.81 -9.44 -0.42
CA PHE A 36 5.53 -9.80 0.98
C PHE A 36 4.88 -11.18 1.13
N ARG A 37 4.14 -11.66 0.14
CA ARG A 37 3.55 -13.01 0.16
C ARG A 37 4.63 -14.11 0.07
N GLN A 38 5.78 -13.80 -0.52
CA GLN A 38 6.89 -14.74 -0.63
C GLN A 38 7.79 -14.75 0.61
N GLU A 39 7.63 -13.80 1.53
CA GLU A 39 8.46 -13.74 2.73
C GLU A 39 7.99 -14.67 3.84
N GLU A 40 8.89 -15.52 4.29
CA GLU A 40 8.64 -16.46 5.38
C GLU A 40 8.62 -15.72 6.73
N GLY A 41 7.73 -16.16 7.63
CA GLY A 41 7.59 -15.56 8.95
C GLY A 41 6.81 -14.24 8.99
N LEU A 42 6.39 -13.69 7.86
CA LEU A 42 5.55 -12.50 7.80
C LEU A 42 4.13 -12.80 8.29
N LYS A 43 3.66 -12.08 9.30
CA LYS A 43 2.27 -12.12 9.77
C LYS A 43 1.48 -10.93 9.24
N TRP A 44 0.43 -11.20 8.49
CA TRP A 44 -0.49 -10.18 8.00
C TRP A 44 -1.41 -9.72 9.13
N VAL A 45 -1.55 -8.40 9.29
CA VAL A 45 -2.52 -7.79 10.20
C VAL A 45 -3.55 -7.05 9.37
N ASP A 46 -4.80 -7.49 9.45
CA ASP A 46 -5.90 -6.80 8.78
C ASP A 46 -6.37 -5.61 9.62
N VAL A 47 -6.05 -4.40 9.15
CA VAL A 47 -6.49 -3.14 9.77
C VAL A 47 -7.73 -2.54 9.08
N THR A 48 -8.36 -3.27 8.17
CA THR A 48 -9.59 -2.81 7.50
C THR A 48 -10.66 -2.47 8.55
N GLY A 49 -11.30 -1.32 8.37
CA GLY A 49 -12.31 -0.82 9.31
C GLY A 49 -11.77 -0.24 10.61
N SER A 50 -10.45 -0.12 10.78
CA SER A 50 -9.87 0.73 11.84
C SER A 50 -10.05 2.20 11.46
N GLY A 51 -10.98 2.88 12.13
CA GLY A 51 -11.27 4.30 11.94
C GLY A 51 -10.24 5.22 12.61
N THR A 52 -9.46 4.70 13.56
CA THR A 52 -8.42 5.44 14.27
C THR A 52 -7.09 4.69 14.33
N ALA A 53 -6.02 5.42 14.66
CA ALA A 53 -4.70 4.83 14.87
C ALA A 53 -4.69 3.88 16.08
N GLU A 54 -5.44 4.21 17.14
CA GLU A 54 -5.60 3.40 18.34
C GLU A 54 -6.23 2.04 18.03
N GLU A 55 -7.26 2.01 17.19
CA GLU A 55 -7.90 0.75 16.77
C GLU A 55 -6.97 -0.13 15.94
N ALA A 56 -6.16 0.48 15.06
CA ALA A 56 -5.14 -0.26 14.31
C ALA A 56 -4.05 -0.79 15.25
N TYR A 57 -3.62 0.01 16.23
CA TYR A 57 -2.64 -0.37 17.24
C TYR A 57 -3.11 -1.60 18.03
N GLU A 58 -4.34 -1.61 18.52
CA GLU A 58 -4.85 -2.75 19.30
C GLU A 58 -4.93 -4.04 18.47
N LYS A 59 -5.27 -3.96 17.18
CA LYS A 59 -5.21 -5.12 16.28
C LYS A 59 -3.79 -5.66 16.11
N VAL A 60 -2.81 -4.77 15.88
CA VAL A 60 -1.40 -5.16 15.78
C VAL A 60 -0.90 -5.76 17.09
N ARG A 61 -1.21 -5.12 18.22
CA ARG A 61 -0.85 -5.56 19.57
C ARG A 61 -1.38 -6.96 19.86
N LYS A 62 -2.63 -7.25 19.50
CA LYS A 62 -3.22 -8.59 19.65
C LYS A 62 -2.41 -9.64 18.89
N VAL A 63 -2.08 -9.39 17.63
CA VAL A 63 -1.28 -10.32 16.82
C VAL A 63 0.12 -10.54 17.40
N LEU A 64 0.74 -9.51 17.98
CA LEU A 64 2.05 -9.63 18.62
C LEU A 64 2.01 -10.49 19.90
N ARG A 65 0.93 -10.38 20.70
CA ARG A 65 0.72 -11.25 21.87
C ARG A 65 0.49 -12.70 21.48
N ASP A 66 -0.37 -12.94 20.49
CA ASP A 66 -0.64 -14.28 19.98
C ASP A 66 0.62 -14.93 19.37
N ALA A 67 1.58 -14.11 18.94
CA ALA A 67 2.88 -14.55 18.47
C ALA A 67 3.90 -14.83 19.59
N GLY A 68 3.59 -14.51 20.86
CA GLY A 68 4.51 -14.64 21.99
C GLY A 68 5.68 -13.65 21.96
N VAL A 69 5.56 -12.55 21.21
CA VAL A 69 6.60 -11.51 21.08
C VAL A 69 6.44 -10.44 22.16
N LEU A 70 5.22 -10.29 22.70
CA LEU A 70 4.80 -9.35 23.75
C LEU A 70 3.90 -10.06 24.76
#